data_AF-A0A023GK47-F1
#
_entry.id   AF-A0A023GK47-F1
#
_cell.length_a   1.000
_cell.length_b   1.000
_cell.length_c   1.000
_cell.angle_alpha   90.00
_cell.angle_beta   90.00
_cell.angle_gamma   90.00
#
_symmetry.space_group_name_H-M   'P 1'
#
loop_
_entity.id
_entity.type
_entity.pdbx_description
1 polymer ?
#
loop_
_entity_poly.entity_id
_entity_poly.type
_entity_poly.pdbx_seq_one_letter_code
_entity_poly.pdbx_strand_id
1 'polypeptide(L)'
;MEEIVAKVGNVVFELEIALEQQLGALPLPFPGMDKSGAAVCCFYVQGNCSKASACPFRHVKGDRTVVCKHWLRGLCKKGDQCEFLHEFDMTKMPECYFYSRFNACSNKECPFLHIDPEAKIKDCPWYDRGFCRHGPSCRHRHTRRVMCINYLCGFCPDGPECKFMHPKFDLPIQDPAQQAKKANIVCHYCGEAGHKAISCHKMPAELKEEQHHTRMQFHNHYGGMHRRDHDDGGVANPGGGQRFRPLDQVTCYKCGEKGHYANKCPKGHLAFLSSALHNTPNV
;
A
#
# COMPACT_ATOMS: atom_id res chain seq x y z
N MET A 1 -19.66 -26.17 35.66
CA MET A 1 -19.62 -26.92 36.95
C MET A 1 -18.19 -27.35 37.31
N GLU A 2 -17.26 -27.27 36.36
CA GLU A 2 -16.10 -28.15 36.31
C GLU A 2 -14.72 -27.57 36.68
N GLU A 3 -14.50 -26.26 36.84
CA GLU A 3 -13.15 -25.74 37.18
C GLU A 3 -12.79 -25.77 38.68
N ILE A 4 -13.77 -25.64 39.58
CA ILE A 4 -13.53 -25.65 41.04
C ILE A 4 -13.53 -27.08 41.58
N VAL A 5 -14.38 -27.95 41.02
CA VAL A 5 -14.56 -29.34 41.46
C VAL A 5 -13.48 -30.26 40.87
N ALA A 6 -13.06 -30.02 39.63
CA ALA A 6 -12.07 -30.84 38.92
C ALA A 6 -11.03 -29.95 38.20
N LYS A 7 -10.28 -29.17 38.98
CA LYS A 7 -9.23 -28.30 38.45
C LYS A 7 -8.08 -29.11 37.88
N VAL A 8 -7.85 -28.99 36.56
CA VAL A 8 -6.74 -29.66 35.86
C VAL A 8 -5.55 -28.73 35.56
N GLY A 9 -5.56 -27.48 36.03
CA GLY A 9 -4.52 -26.49 35.69
C GLY A 9 -3.11 -26.80 36.22
N ASN A 10 -2.95 -27.77 37.11
CA ASN A 10 -1.68 -28.26 37.64
C ASN A 10 -1.27 -29.62 37.05
N VAL A 11 -2.06 -30.17 36.11
CA VAL A 11 -1.75 -31.39 35.39
C VAL A 11 -1.31 -30.99 33.98
N VAL A 12 -0.09 -31.39 33.61
CA VAL A 12 0.38 -31.24 32.24
C VAL A 12 -0.01 -32.50 31.47
N PHE A 13 -0.79 -32.34 30.42
CA PHE A 13 -1.20 -33.48 29.60
C PHE A 13 -0.09 -33.87 28.63
N GLU A 14 0.05 -35.17 28.34
CA GLU A 14 0.97 -35.64 27.30
C GLU A 14 0.68 -34.99 25.94
N LEU A 15 -0.59 -34.68 25.67
CA LEU A 15 -1.00 -33.95 24.47
C LEU A 15 -0.39 -32.54 24.41
N GLU A 16 -0.34 -31.81 25.53
CA GLU A 16 0.27 -30.48 25.58
C GLU A 16 1.76 -30.57 25.28
N ILE A 17 2.46 -31.51 25.93
CA ILE A 17 3.89 -31.77 25.69
C ILE A 17 4.12 -32.12 24.21
N ALA A 18 3.30 -33.00 23.64
CA ALA A 18 3.42 -33.42 22.25
C ALA A 18 3.17 -32.27 21.25
N LEU A 19 2.22 -31.38 21.54
CA LEU A 19 1.93 -30.20 20.71
C LEU A 19 3.04 -29.14 20.81
N GLU A 20 3.53 -28.84 22.01
CA GLU A 20 4.60 -27.87 22.24
C GLU A 20 5.92 -28.31 21.62
N GLN A 21 6.27 -29.59 21.78
CA GLN A 21 7.49 -30.18 21.21
C GLN A 21 7.31 -30.61 19.74
N GLN A 22 6.11 -30.49 19.18
CA GLN A 22 5.76 -30.94 17.82
C GLN A 22 6.18 -32.40 17.54
N LEU A 23 6.00 -33.28 18.53
CA LEU A 23 6.31 -34.71 18.42
C LEU A 23 5.44 -35.34 17.33
N GLY A 24 6.05 -36.19 16.49
CA GLY A 24 5.34 -36.88 15.40
C GLY A 24 5.05 -36.04 14.16
N ALA A 25 5.44 -34.75 14.12
CA ALA A 25 5.27 -33.93 12.92
C ALA A 25 6.29 -34.30 11.82
N LEU A 26 5.89 -35.17 10.91
CA LEU A 26 6.67 -35.53 9.72
C LEU A 26 6.70 -34.36 8.71
N PRO A 27 7.82 -34.14 7.99
CA PRO A 27 7.87 -33.12 6.94
C PRO A 27 6.79 -33.34 5.88
N LEU A 28 6.32 -32.25 5.27
CA LEU A 28 5.34 -32.34 4.19
C LEU A 28 5.91 -33.09 2.99
N PRO A 29 5.10 -33.94 2.33
CA PRO A 29 5.56 -34.77 1.22
C PRO A 29 5.93 -33.95 -0.02
N PHE A 30 5.29 -32.79 -0.21
CA PHE A 30 5.52 -31.93 -1.37
C PHE A 30 5.87 -30.50 -0.94
N PRO A 31 6.90 -29.88 -1.56
CA PRO A 31 7.19 -28.47 -1.37
C PRO A 31 6.04 -27.58 -1.84
N GLY A 32 5.73 -26.54 -1.07
CA GLY A 32 4.76 -25.50 -1.48
C GLY A 32 3.29 -25.82 -1.21
N MET A 33 2.99 -26.89 -0.45
CA MET A 33 1.63 -27.14 0.04
C MET A 33 1.15 -25.99 0.94
N ASP A 34 -0.15 -25.72 0.91
CA ASP A 34 -0.78 -24.70 1.72
C ASP A 34 -0.89 -25.16 3.18
N LYS A 35 -0.42 -24.31 4.09
CA LYS A 35 -0.40 -24.57 5.53
C LYS A 35 -1.37 -23.65 6.27
N SER A 36 -2.41 -23.19 5.58
CA SER A 36 -3.30 -22.13 6.05
C SER A 36 -4.13 -22.55 7.28
N GLY A 37 -4.42 -23.85 7.43
CA GLY A 37 -5.09 -24.42 8.60
C GLY A 37 -4.15 -25.00 9.67
N ALA A 38 -2.84 -24.96 9.45
CA ALA A 38 -1.88 -25.48 10.41
C ALA A 38 -1.55 -24.45 11.49
N ALA A 39 -1.22 -24.92 12.69
CA ALA A 39 -0.76 -24.07 13.78
C ALA A 39 0.53 -23.32 13.40
N VAL A 40 0.78 -22.18 14.07
CA VAL A 40 2.03 -21.44 13.89
C VAL A 40 3.17 -22.22 14.52
N CYS A 41 4.28 -22.35 13.80
CA CYS A 41 5.45 -23.07 14.28
C CYS A 41 6.14 -22.30 15.42
N CYS A 42 6.05 -22.79 16.65
CA CYS A 42 6.75 -22.24 17.82
C CYS A 42 8.27 -22.16 17.59
N PHE A 43 8.89 -23.23 17.07
CA PHE A 43 10.33 -23.26 16.79
C PHE A 43 10.76 -22.23 15.73
N TYR A 44 9.89 -21.88 14.78
CA TYR A 44 10.21 -20.86 13.78
C TYR A 44 10.19 -19.46 14.38
N VAL A 45 9.20 -19.18 15.23
CA VAL A 45 9.12 -17.91 15.99
C VAL A 45 10.35 -17.75 16.89
N GLN A 46 10.87 -18.85 17.44
CA GLN A 46 12.10 -18.88 18.24
C GLN A 46 13.40 -18.92 17.40
N GLY A 47 13.32 -19.08 16.08
CA GLY A 47 14.49 -19.15 15.18
C GLY A 47 15.21 -20.49 15.10
N ASN A 48 14.66 -21.56 15.70
CA ASN A 48 15.28 -22.88 15.82
C ASN A 48 14.60 -23.98 14.97
N CYS A 49 13.76 -23.62 14.00
CA CYS A 49 13.06 -24.58 13.15
C CYS A 49 13.99 -25.18 12.08
N SER A 50 14.28 -26.49 12.16
CA SER A 50 15.11 -27.23 11.21
C SER A 50 14.39 -27.66 9.92
N LYS A 51 13.05 -27.64 9.91
CA LYS A 51 12.22 -28.20 8.81
C LYS A 51 12.01 -27.21 7.64
N ALA A 52 12.50 -25.97 7.75
CA ALA A 52 12.45 -24.94 6.71
C ALA A 52 11.08 -24.87 5.99
N SER A 53 11.04 -24.86 4.65
CA SER A 53 9.79 -24.79 3.88
C SER A 53 8.92 -26.05 3.95
N ALA A 54 9.51 -27.20 4.31
CA ALA A 54 8.81 -28.48 4.46
C ALA A 54 8.22 -28.68 5.86
N CYS A 55 8.33 -27.67 6.74
CA CYS A 55 7.67 -27.69 8.04
C CYS A 55 6.14 -27.83 7.84
N PRO A 56 5.46 -28.76 8.54
CA PRO A 56 4.01 -28.90 8.50
C PRO A 56 3.26 -27.70 9.08
N PHE A 57 3.94 -26.95 9.95
CA PHE A 57 3.39 -25.79 10.63
C PHE A 57 3.64 -24.51 9.84
N ARG A 58 2.82 -23.51 10.10
CA ARG A 58 2.85 -22.22 9.42
C ARG A 58 4.02 -21.37 9.90
N HIS A 59 4.81 -20.84 8.96
CA HIS A 59 5.85 -19.86 9.25
C HIS A 59 5.32 -18.44 9.01
N VAL A 60 5.30 -17.62 10.07
CA VAL A 60 4.83 -16.24 10.02
C VAL A 60 6.00 -15.26 10.01
N LYS A 61 6.05 -14.38 9.01
CA LYS A 61 6.99 -13.26 8.95
C LYS A 61 6.32 -11.99 9.49
N GLY A 62 7.07 -11.18 10.26
CA GLY A 62 6.57 -10.03 11.03
C GLY A 62 6.40 -8.71 10.26
N ASP A 63 6.53 -8.74 8.93
CA ASP A 63 6.57 -7.57 8.04
C ASP A 63 5.24 -7.30 7.31
N ARG A 64 4.18 -8.07 7.58
CA ARG A 64 2.91 -8.03 6.83
C ARG A 64 1.89 -7.13 7.52
N THR A 65 1.42 -6.11 6.80
CA THR A 65 0.55 -5.06 7.35
C THR A 65 -0.93 -5.20 6.96
N VAL A 66 -1.24 -5.77 5.80
CA VAL A 66 -2.61 -5.84 5.25
C VAL A 66 -3.05 -7.29 5.10
N VAL A 67 -4.31 -7.57 5.46
CA VAL A 67 -4.91 -8.91 5.36
C VAL A 67 -5.06 -9.35 3.90
N CYS A 68 -4.71 -10.61 3.63
CA CYS A 68 -4.78 -11.21 2.31
C CYS A 68 -6.23 -11.48 1.88
N LYS A 69 -6.68 -10.80 0.81
CA LYS A 69 -8.03 -11.02 0.24
C LYS A 69 -8.27 -12.45 -0.25
N HIS A 70 -7.24 -13.17 -0.69
CA HIS A 70 -7.37 -14.52 -1.22
C HIS A 70 -7.41 -15.58 -0.12
N TRP A 71 -6.74 -15.32 1.01
CA TRP A 71 -6.76 -16.18 2.18
C TRP A 71 -8.13 -16.17 2.87
N LEU A 72 -8.78 -15.00 2.94
CA LEU A 72 -10.16 -14.89 3.45
C LEU A 72 -11.16 -15.77 2.69
N ARG A 73 -10.84 -16.15 1.44
CA ARG A 73 -11.65 -17.05 0.61
C ARG A 73 -11.14 -18.49 0.58
N GLY A 74 -10.05 -18.80 1.28
CA GLY A 74 -9.39 -20.11 1.25
C GLY A 74 -8.66 -20.43 -0.07
N LEU A 75 -8.37 -19.43 -0.91
CA LEU A 75 -7.80 -19.61 -2.26
C LEU A 75 -6.34 -19.13 -2.38
N CYS A 76 -5.67 -18.88 -1.26
CA CYS A 76 -4.29 -18.39 -1.29
C CYS A 76 -3.29 -19.52 -1.58
N LYS A 77 -2.73 -19.53 -2.80
CA LYS A 77 -1.69 -20.49 -3.20
C LYS A 77 -0.29 -20.17 -2.66
N LYS A 78 -0.06 -18.92 -2.21
CA LYS A 78 1.26 -18.48 -1.74
C LYS A 78 1.60 -19.00 -0.33
N GLY A 79 0.61 -19.51 0.42
CA GLY A 79 0.82 -20.04 1.78
C GLY A 79 1.62 -19.07 2.67
N ASP A 80 2.68 -19.57 3.29
CA ASP A 80 3.58 -18.79 4.16
C ASP A 80 4.35 -17.68 3.44
N GLN A 81 4.55 -17.81 2.13
CA GLN A 81 5.27 -16.85 1.31
C GLN A 81 4.37 -15.72 0.80
N CYS A 82 3.12 -15.65 1.27
CA CYS A 82 2.25 -14.54 0.95
C CYS A 82 2.78 -13.25 1.58
N GLU A 83 2.90 -12.20 0.74
CA GLU A 83 3.24 -10.84 1.15
C GLU A 83 2.15 -10.20 2.04
N PHE A 84 0.96 -10.80 2.06
CA PHE A 84 -0.18 -10.33 2.84
C PHE A 84 -0.40 -11.17 4.09
N LEU A 85 -0.99 -10.56 5.12
CA LEU A 85 -1.25 -11.16 6.42
C LEU A 85 -2.35 -12.25 6.29
N HIS A 86 -2.07 -13.43 6.84
CA HIS A 86 -3.02 -14.54 6.95
C HIS A 86 -3.57 -14.63 8.37
N GLU A 87 -4.18 -13.54 8.83
CA GLU A 87 -4.80 -13.40 10.15
C GLU A 87 -6.06 -12.54 9.98
N PHE A 88 -7.11 -12.86 10.75
CA PHE A 88 -8.37 -12.14 10.67
C PHE A 88 -8.32 -10.95 11.62
N ASP A 89 -7.92 -9.80 11.07
CA ASP A 89 -7.86 -8.52 11.78
C ASP A 89 -8.65 -7.47 10.98
N MET A 90 -9.75 -6.97 11.57
CA MET A 90 -10.61 -5.96 10.93
C MET A 90 -9.90 -4.63 10.71
N THR A 91 -8.91 -4.29 11.55
CA THR A 91 -8.20 -3.01 11.48
C THR A 91 -7.21 -2.97 10.32
N LYS A 92 -6.70 -4.13 9.92
CA LYS A 92 -5.72 -4.31 8.84
C LYS A 92 -6.35 -4.79 7.53
N MET A 93 -7.68 -4.75 7.45
CA MET A 93 -8.39 -5.14 6.25
C MET A 93 -8.17 -4.10 5.14
N PRO A 94 -7.96 -4.50 3.87
CA PRO A 94 -7.86 -3.54 2.78
C PRO A 94 -9.15 -2.70 2.63
N GLU A 95 -8.98 -1.52 2.02
CA GLU A 95 -10.09 -0.61 1.70
C GLU A 95 -11.08 -1.27 0.74
N CYS A 96 -12.37 -1.02 0.95
CA CYS A 96 -13.42 -1.48 0.06
C CYS A 96 -13.34 -0.72 -1.27
N TYR A 97 -13.08 -1.44 -2.37
CA TYR A 97 -12.98 -0.86 -3.70
C TYR A 97 -14.27 -0.14 -4.13
N PHE A 98 -15.44 -0.74 -3.89
CA PHE A 98 -16.73 -0.17 -4.28
C PHE A 98 -17.05 1.11 -3.51
N TYR A 99 -16.77 1.12 -2.20
CA TYR A 99 -16.97 2.29 -1.36
C TYR A 99 -15.99 3.42 -1.72
N SER A 100 -14.71 3.11 -1.91
CA SER A 100 -13.67 4.09 -2.28
C SER A 100 -13.93 4.77 -3.64
N ARG A 101 -14.53 4.05 -4.61
CA ARG A 101 -14.79 4.58 -5.96
C ARG A 101 -16.18 5.17 -6.15
N PHE A 102 -17.20 4.56 -5.58
CA PHE A 102 -18.61 4.91 -5.84
C PHE A 102 -19.33 5.47 -4.61
N ASN A 103 -18.66 5.59 -3.45
CA ASN A 103 -19.25 5.98 -2.16
C ASN A 103 -20.49 5.14 -1.77
N ALA A 104 -20.62 3.94 -2.33
CA ALA A 104 -21.73 3.04 -2.09
C ALA A 104 -21.23 1.59 -2.12
N CYS A 105 -21.47 0.86 -1.03
CA CYS A 105 -21.26 -0.59 -1.00
C CYS A 105 -22.60 -1.31 -1.02
N SER A 106 -22.72 -2.32 -1.89
CA SER A 106 -23.93 -3.13 -2.02
C SER A 106 -24.15 -4.06 -0.82
N ASN A 107 -23.10 -4.41 -0.08
CA ASN A 107 -23.15 -5.34 1.04
C ASN A 107 -23.18 -4.57 2.36
N LYS A 108 -24.17 -4.85 3.21
CA LYS A 108 -24.31 -4.24 4.54
C LYS A 108 -23.21 -4.70 5.51
N GLU A 109 -22.90 -6.00 5.48
CA GLU A 109 -21.81 -6.63 6.23
C GLU A 109 -20.55 -6.75 5.35
N CYS A 110 -20.01 -5.62 4.89
CA CYS A 110 -18.77 -5.63 4.10
C CYS A 110 -17.56 -5.83 5.04
N PRO A 111 -16.76 -6.89 4.89
CA PRO A 111 -15.57 -7.08 5.74
C PRO A 111 -14.51 -6.00 5.51
N PHE A 112 -14.51 -5.35 4.34
CA PHE A 112 -13.51 -4.37 3.92
C PHE A 112 -13.78 -2.99 4.52
N LEU A 113 -12.71 -2.21 4.76
CA LEU A 113 -12.83 -0.89 5.39
C LEU A 113 -13.55 0.10 4.47
N HIS A 114 -14.62 0.71 4.98
CA HIS A 114 -15.31 1.86 4.38
C HIS A 114 -14.66 3.15 4.89
N ILE A 115 -13.74 3.70 4.10
CA ILE A 115 -13.11 4.99 4.38
C ILE A 115 -13.70 6.00 3.41
N ASP A 116 -14.38 7.02 3.92
CA ASP A 116 -14.86 8.12 3.09
C ASP A 116 -13.67 8.88 2.49
N PRO A 117 -13.61 9.06 1.17
CA PRO A 117 -12.54 9.83 0.52
C PRO A 117 -12.39 11.24 1.10
N GLU A 118 -13.48 11.82 1.57
CA GLU A 118 -13.51 13.15 2.20
C GLU A 118 -12.96 13.15 3.64
N ALA A 119 -13.03 12.02 4.34
CA ALA A 119 -12.38 11.82 5.63
C ALA A 119 -10.84 11.73 5.50
N LYS A 120 -10.34 11.28 4.34
CA LYS A 120 -8.90 11.16 4.02
C LYS A 120 -8.23 12.50 3.73
N ILE A 121 -9.00 13.54 3.38
CA ILE A 121 -8.46 14.89 3.17
C ILE A 121 -8.12 15.48 4.54
N LYS A 122 -6.82 15.70 4.78
CA LYS A 122 -6.36 16.35 6.01
C LYS A 122 -6.96 17.74 6.15
N ASP A 123 -7.32 18.10 7.38
CA ASP A 123 -7.76 19.46 7.71
C ASP A 123 -6.65 20.46 7.37
N CYS A 124 -7.04 21.62 6.86
CA CYS A 124 -6.12 22.65 6.46
C CYS A 124 -5.47 23.31 7.70
N PRO A 125 -4.14 23.19 7.88
CA PRO A 125 -3.47 23.79 9.04
C PRO A 125 -3.51 25.32 9.06
N TRP A 126 -3.77 25.96 7.92
CA TRP A 126 -3.92 27.42 7.83
C TRP A 126 -5.34 27.86 8.18
N TYR A 127 -6.34 27.08 7.79
CA TYR A 127 -7.74 27.37 8.12
C TYR A 127 -8.03 27.11 9.61
N ASP A 128 -7.47 26.06 10.21
CA ASP A 128 -7.57 25.82 11.66
C ASP A 128 -6.93 26.95 12.48
N ARG A 129 -5.95 27.68 11.91
CA ARG A 129 -5.39 28.91 12.50
C ARG A 129 -6.23 30.17 12.24
N GLY A 130 -7.38 30.03 11.58
CA GLY A 130 -8.35 31.09 11.34
C GLY A 130 -8.45 31.55 9.88
N PHE A 131 -7.35 31.53 9.12
CA PHE A 131 -7.36 32.03 7.74
C PHE A 131 -6.51 31.19 6.78
N CYS A 132 -7.15 30.67 5.75
CA CYS A 132 -6.47 30.03 4.62
C CYS A 132 -6.49 30.93 3.38
N ARG A 133 -5.31 31.24 2.85
CA ARG A 133 -5.12 32.00 1.60
C ARG A 133 -5.92 31.46 0.42
N HIS A 134 -6.07 30.14 0.35
CA HIS A 134 -6.75 29.48 -0.77
C HIS A 134 -8.28 29.54 -0.67
N GLY A 135 -8.82 30.02 0.46
CA GLY A 135 -10.26 30.20 0.64
C GLY A 135 -11.05 28.91 0.35
N PRO A 136 -12.24 29.01 -0.27
CA PRO A 136 -13.08 27.85 -0.60
C PRO A 136 -12.43 26.86 -1.59
N SER A 137 -11.38 27.27 -2.30
CA SER A 137 -10.68 26.45 -3.29
C SER A 137 -9.46 25.73 -2.71
N CYS A 138 -9.33 25.66 -1.39
CA CYS A 138 -8.24 24.92 -0.77
C CYS A 138 -8.35 23.41 -1.02
N ARG A 139 -7.21 22.77 -1.31
CA ARG A 139 -7.12 21.30 -1.43
C ARG A 139 -7.35 20.57 -0.11
N HIS A 140 -7.09 21.24 1.02
CA HIS A 140 -7.27 20.69 2.35
C HIS A 140 -8.67 21.05 2.88
N ARG A 141 -9.23 20.17 3.71
CA ARG A 141 -10.59 20.35 4.23
C ARG A 141 -10.64 21.56 5.15
N HIS A 142 -11.63 22.42 4.96
CA HIS A 142 -11.90 23.59 5.80
C HIS A 142 -13.08 23.29 6.71
N THR A 143 -12.80 22.85 7.95
CA THR A 143 -13.85 22.57 8.94
C THR A 143 -14.17 23.84 9.71
N ARG A 144 -15.32 24.48 9.42
CA ARG A 144 -15.72 25.73 10.08
C ARG A 144 -16.12 25.45 11.53
N ARG A 145 -15.30 25.91 12.48
CA ARG A 145 -15.54 25.75 13.94
C ARG A 145 -15.71 27.13 14.58
N VAL A 146 -16.57 27.21 15.60
CA VAL A 146 -16.81 28.45 16.35
C VAL A 146 -15.68 28.60 17.37
N MET A 147 -14.90 29.67 17.24
CA MET A 147 -13.79 29.96 18.14
C MET A 147 -14.30 30.45 19.50
N CYS A 148 -13.63 30.05 20.58
CA CYS A 148 -13.93 30.55 21.92
C CYS A 148 -13.52 32.01 22.03
N ILE A 149 -14.48 32.89 22.29
CA ILE A 149 -14.23 34.33 22.45
C ILE A 149 -13.33 34.58 23.66
N ASN A 150 -13.60 33.92 24.80
CA ASN A 150 -12.80 34.09 26.02
C ASN A 150 -11.34 33.66 25.82
N TYR A 151 -11.11 32.54 25.14
CA TYR A 151 -9.76 32.07 24.81
C TYR A 151 -9.05 33.01 23.83
N LEU A 152 -9.78 33.56 22.84
CA LEU A 152 -9.23 34.55 21.92
C LEU A 152 -8.82 35.84 22.65
N CYS A 153 -9.54 36.21 23.72
CA CYS A 153 -9.18 37.29 24.63
C CYS A 153 -8.04 36.93 25.60
N GLY A 154 -7.48 35.71 25.52
CA GLY A 154 -6.28 35.28 26.23
C GLY A 154 -6.52 34.27 27.35
N PHE A 155 -7.75 34.11 27.85
CA PHE A 155 -8.03 33.16 28.93
C PHE A 155 -9.46 32.62 28.87
N CYS A 156 -9.59 31.30 28.77
CA CYS A 156 -10.87 30.62 28.90
C CYS A 156 -10.95 29.87 30.24
N PRO A 157 -11.99 30.12 31.07
CA PRO A 157 -12.15 29.44 32.36
C PRO A 157 -12.38 27.94 32.21
N ASP A 158 -12.90 27.49 31.06
CA ASP A 158 -13.19 26.06 30.79
C ASP A 158 -11.94 25.26 30.37
N GLY A 159 -10.80 25.93 30.16
CA GLY A 159 -9.53 25.26 29.84
C GLY A 159 -9.57 24.46 28.52
N PRO A 160 -8.79 23.37 28.38
CA PRO A 160 -8.69 22.61 27.13
C PRO A 160 -9.97 21.86 26.73
N GLU A 161 -10.90 21.66 27.67
CA GLU A 161 -12.18 20.96 27.47
C GLU A 161 -13.33 21.92 27.11
N CYS A 162 -13.02 23.18 26.75
CA CYS A 162 -14.05 24.16 26.38
C CYS A 162 -14.89 23.68 25.19
N LYS A 163 -16.21 23.93 25.25
CA LYS A 163 -17.16 23.65 24.16
C LYS A 163 -16.79 24.36 22.85
N PHE A 164 -16.10 25.49 22.94
CA PHE A 164 -15.69 26.30 21.80
C PHE A 164 -14.22 26.05 21.45
N MET A 165 -13.87 26.18 20.18
CA MET A 165 -12.55 25.82 19.71
C MET A 165 -11.46 26.79 20.17
N HIS A 166 -10.36 26.24 20.68
CA HIS A 166 -9.15 26.97 21.08
C HIS A 166 -8.10 26.82 19.97
N PRO A 167 -7.76 27.89 19.22
CA PRO A 167 -6.72 27.83 18.21
C PRO A 167 -5.36 27.49 18.82
N LYS A 168 -4.65 26.54 18.20
CA LYS A 168 -3.25 26.26 18.54
C LYS A 168 -2.36 27.08 17.61
N PHE A 169 -1.67 28.07 18.16
CA PHE A 169 -0.77 28.95 17.41
C PHE A 169 0.63 28.35 17.24
N ASP A 170 0.96 27.30 18.01
CA ASP A 170 2.23 26.60 17.88
C ASP A 170 2.36 25.99 16.49
N LEU A 171 3.52 26.22 15.86
CA LEU A 171 3.91 25.52 14.66
C LEU A 171 3.96 24.01 14.97
N PRO A 172 3.44 23.13 14.09
CA PRO A 172 3.69 21.71 14.24
C PRO A 172 5.21 21.52 14.20
N ILE A 173 5.79 21.22 15.36
CA ILE A 173 7.15 20.70 15.46
C ILE A 173 7.16 19.48 14.55
N GLN A 174 7.89 19.56 13.44
CA GLN A 174 8.07 18.40 12.58
C GLN A 174 8.65 17.30 13.46
N ASP A 175 8.02 16.13 13.47
CA ASP A 175 8.57 14.97 14.16
C ASP A 175 10.07 14.86 13.81
N PRO A 176 10.98 14.73 14.79
CA PRO A 176 12.41 14.58 14.50
C PRO A 176 12.68 13.40 13.55
N ALA A 177 11.79 12.39 13.54
CA ALA A 177 11.79 11.28 12.59
C ALA A 177 11.49 11.67 11.12
N GLN A 178 10.64 12.67 10.87
CA GLN A 178 10.34 13.17 9.52
C GLN A 178 11.41 14.15 9.03
N GLN A 179 12.05 14.87 9.96
CA GLN A 179 13.18 15.75 9.66
C GLN A 179 14.45 14.96 9.31
N ALA A 180 14.72 13.86 10.02
CA ALA A 180 15.80 12.93 9.72
C ALA A 180 15.73 12.36 8.29
N LYS A 181 14.53 12.07 7.77
CA LYS A 181 14.35 11.58 6.39
C LYS A 181 14.67 12.62 5.31
N LYS A 182 14.53 13.92 5.59
CA LYS A 182 14.94 15.01 4.68
C LYS A 182 16.42 15.35 4.80
N ALA A 183 17.02 15.15 5.98
CA ALA A 183 18.44 15.38 6.23
C ALA A 183 19.36 14.33 5.57
N ASN A 184 18.86 13.11 5.34
CA ASN A 184 19.60 12.04 4.65
C ASN A 184 19.72 12.22 3.13
N ILE A 185 19.32 13.36 2.57
CA ILE A 185 19.48 13.61 1.14
C ILE A 185 20.94 14.00 0.87
N VAL A 186 21.68 13.09 0.25
CA VAL A 186 23.08 13.28 -0.14
C VAL A 186 23.11 13.83 -1.56
N CYS A 187 23.84 14.92 -1.76
CA CYS A 187 24.03 15.50 -3.07
C CYS A 187 24.79 14.52 -3.97
N HIS A 188 24.17 14.07 -5.06
CA HIS A 188 24.78 13.14 -6.03
C HIS A 188 26.04 13.70 -6.72
N TYR A 189 26.30 15.01 -6.62
CA TYR A 189 27.45 15.68 -7.25
C TYR A 189 28.62 15.90 -6.29
N CYS A 190 28.39 16.45 -5.09
CA CYS A 190 29.47 16.73 -4.12
C CYS A 190 29.55 15.74 -2.95
N GLY A 191 28.59 14.82 -2.81
CA GLY A 191 28.55 13.85 -1.72
C GLY A 191 28.22 14.43 -0.34
N GLU A 192 27.98 15.74 -0.23
CA GLU A 192 27.62 16.39 1.03
C GLU A 192 26.11 16.18 1.32
N ALA A 193 25.79 15.87 2.57
CA ALA A 193 24.42 15.68 3.02
C ALA A 193 23.71 17.03 3.24
N GLY A 194 22.39 17.06 3.02
CA GLY A 194 21.53 18.21 3.34
C GLY A 194 21.06 19.04 2.15
N HIS A 195 21.45 18.72 0.91
CA HIS A 195 20.96 19.40 -0.30
C HIS A 195 20.89 18.47 -1.52
N LYS A 196 20.06 18.83 -2.52
CA LYS A 196 19.98 18.12 -3.81
C LYS A 196 21.03 18.66 -4.78
N ALA A 197 21.48 17.85 -5.74
CA ALA A 197 22.48 18.24 -6.75
C ALA A 197 22.15 19.55 -7.50
N ILE A 198 20.86 19.84 -7.69
CA ILE A 198 20.34 21.07 -8.32
C ILE A 198 20.68 22.35 -7.50
N SER A 199 20.81 22.22 -6.18
CA SER A 199 21.10 23.29 -5.24
C SER A 199 22.55 23.22 -4.73
N CYS A 200 23.41 22.44 -5.39
CA CYS A 200 24.82 22.29 -5.02
C CYS A 200 25.61 23.54 -5.41
N HIS A 201 26.31 24.11 -4.44
CA HIS A 201 27.14 25.31 -4.65
C HIS A 201 28.49 24.99 -5.33
N LYS A 202 28.92 23.72 -5.30
CA LYS A 202 30.15 23.27 -5.97
C LYS A 202 29.95 22.85 -7.42
N MET A 203 28.72 22.85 -7.93
CA MET A 203 28.43 22.47 -9.31
C MET A 203 28.70 23.67 -10.26
N PRO A 204 29.55 23.52 -11.29
CA PRO A 204 29.83 24.56 -12.28
C PRO A 204 28.55 24.99 -13.02
N ALA A 205 28.43 26.28 -13.34
CA ALA A 205 27.22 26.85 -13.95
C ALA A 205 26.86 26.21 -15.30
N GLU A 206 27.86 25.85 -16.11
CA GLU A 206 27.69 25.23 -17.43
C GLU A 206 26.99 23.85 -17.35
N LEU A 207 27.34 23.02 -16.37
CA LEU A 207 26.72 21.71 -16.14
C LEU A 207 25.29 21.82 -15.53
N LYS A 208 25.00 22.94 -14.87
CA LYS A 208 23.68 23.23 -14.30
C LYS A 208 22.66 23.55 -15.39
N GLU A 209 23.10 24.20 -16.46
CA GLU A 209 22.28 24.53 -17.63
C GLU A 209 22.00 23.28 -18.49
N GLU A 210 22.99 22.39 -18.69
CA GLU A 210 22.78 21.12 -19.39
C GLU A 210 21.77 20.21 -18.68
N GLN A 211 21.87 20.04 -17.35
CA GLN A 211 20.86 19.26 -16.60
C GLN A 211 19.46 19.87 -16.69
N HIS A 212 19.36 21.19 -16.79
CA HIS A 212 18.09 21.88 -16.99
C HIS A 212 17.53 21.65 -18.41
N HIS A 213 18.40 21.65 -19.43
CA HIS A 213 18.05 21.39 -20.83
C HIS A 213 17.64 19.93 -21.08
N THR A 214 18.37 18.97 -20.51
CA THR A 214 18.02 17.54 -20.56
C THR A 214 16.69 17.29 -19.86
N ARG A 215 16.46 17.91 -18.69
CA ARG A 215 15.18 17.81 -17.97
C ARG A 215 14.02 18.42 -18.76
N MET A 216 14.23 19.53 -19.46
CA MET A 216 13.23 20.13 -20.37
C MET A 216 12.94 19.24 -21.59
N GLN A 217 13.95 18.57 -22.17
CA GLN A 217 13.77 17.61 -23.27
C GLN A 217 13.00 16.35 -22.84
N PHE A 218 13.28 15.82 -21.65
CA PHE A 218 12.49 14.71 -21.08
C PHE A 218 11.07 15.12 -20.70
N HIS A 219 10.85 16.37 -20.30
CA HIS A 219 9.50 16.88 -20.04
C HIS A 219 8.72 17.17 -21.31
N ASN A 220 9.35 17.47 -22.46
CA ASN A 220 8.61 17.72 -23.70
C ASN A 220 8.21 16.45 -24.48
N HIS A 221 8.88 15.31 -24.28
CA HIS A 221 8.46 14.06 -24.94
C HIS A 221 7.33 13.31 -24.21
N TYR A 222 7.04 13.67 -22.95
CA TYR A 222 5.94 13.12 -22.14
C TYR A 222 5.07 14.18 -21.43
N GLY A 223 5.29 15.47 -21.68
CA GLY A 223 4.63 16.60 -21.00
C GLY A 223 3.36 17.03 -21.67
N GLY A 224 2.39 16.13 -21.70
CA GLY A 224 1.07 16.39 -22.26
C GLY A 224 -0.05 15.80 -21.43
N MET A 225 0.07 15.73 -20.09
CA MET A 225 -1.08 15.46 -19.20
C MET A 225 -0.71 15.65 -17.72
N HIS A 226 -0.98 16.85 -17.17
CA HIS A 226 -1.23 16.99 -15.74
C HIS A 226 -2.66 17.49 -15.52
N ARG A 227 -3.60 16.55 -15.67
CA ARG A 227 -4.78 16.46 -14.80
C ARG A 227 -5.05 15.00 -14.49
N ARG A 228 -5.01 14.70 -13.18
CA ARG A 228 -5.60 13.58 -12.44
C ARG A 228 -4.79 12.29 -12.26
N ASP A 229 -4.87 11.85 -10.99
CA ASP A 229 -4.65 10.54 -10.38
C ASP A 229 -3.23 9.98 -10.19
N HIS A 230 -2.89 9.81 -8.91
CA HIS A 230 -1.75 9.06 -8.39
C HIS A 230 -2.23 7.63 -8.04
N ASP A 231 -1.70 6.64 -8.76
CA ASP A 231 -1.60 5.22 -8.37
C ASP A 231 -0.30 4.72 -9.03
N ASP A 232 0.73 4.52 -8.22
CA ASP A 232 1.26 3.23 -7.77
C ASP A 232 2.37 2.70 -8.70
N GLY A 233 3.59 2.76 -8.15
CA GLY A 233 4.80 2.32 -8.80
C GLY A 233 5.07 0.86 -8.47
N GLY A 234 4.92 0.00 -9.48
CA GLY A 234 5.60 -1.29 -9.52
C GLY A 234 7.09 -1.10 -9.82
N VAL A 235 7.94 -1.55 -8.91
CA VAL A 235 9.40 -1.67 -9.09
C VAL A 235 9.69 -2.85 -10.01
N ALA A 236 10.31 -2.61 -11.16
CA ALA A 236 10.92 -3.64 -12.00
C ALA A 236 12.44 -3.67 -11.75
N ASN A 237 12.97 -4.84 -11.39
CA ASN A 237 14.39 -5.14 -11.27
C ASN A 237 15.07 -5.17 -12.67
N PRO A 238 16.38 -4.93 -12.78
CA PRO A 238 17.10 -4.72 -14.02
C PRO A 238 17.57 -6.06 -14.62
N GLY A 239 17.17 -6.34 -15.86
CA GLY A 239 17.66 -7.50 -16.57
C GLY A 239 17.01 -7.66 -17.94
N GLY A 240 17.77 -7.41 -19.00
CA GLY A 240 17.41 -7.81 -20.36
C GLY A 240 17.18 -6.64 -21.31
N GLY A 241 18.23 -6.28 -22.04
CA GLY A 241 18.10 -5.47 -23.26
C GLY A 241 17.21 -6.20 -24.26
N GLN A 242 15.98 -5.71 -24.45
CA GLN A 242 15.10 -6.20 -25.50
C GLN A 242 15.34 -5.32 -26.73
N ARG A 243 16.04 -5.90 -27.72
CA ARG A 243 16.04 -5.38 -29.09
C ARG A 243 14.57 -5.30 -29.55
N PHE A 244 14.13 -4.10 -29.94
CA PHE A 244 12.81 -3.90 -30.51
C PHE A 244 12.59 -4.86 -31.68
N ARG A 245 11.60 -5.75 -31.58
CA ARG A 245 11.19 -6.59 -32.71
C ARG A 245 10.50 -5.70 -33.75
N PRO A 246 10.79 -5.87 -35.04
CA PRO A 246 10.17 -5.07 -36.08
C PRO A 246 8.65 -5.33 -36.13
N LEU A 247 7.89 -4.28 -36.44
CA LEU A 247 6.43 -4.22 -36.28
C LEU A 247 5.67 -5.28 -37.10
N ASP A 248 6.25 -5.72 -38.21
CA ASP A 248 5.75 -6.74 -39.14
C ASP A 248 5.63 -8.13 -38.50
N GLN A 249 6.42 -8.43 -37.47
CA GLN A 249 6.38 -9.70 -36.73
C GLN A 249 5.47 -9.67 -35.50
N VAL A 250 4.91 -8.50 -35.16
CA VAL A 250 4.06 -8.33 -33.99
C VAL A 250 2.60 -8.57 -34.39
N THR A 251 2.03 -9.67 -33.89
CA THR A 251 0.60 -9.96 -33.97
C THR A 251 -0.17 -9.26 -32.85
N CYS A 252 -1.23 -8.53 -33.22
CA CYS A 252 -2.12 -7.92 -32.25
C CYS A 252 -3.00 -8.98 -31.58
N TYR A 253 -2.85 -9.17 -30.27
CA TYR A 253 -3.67 -10.12 -29.50
C TYR A 253 -5.18 -9.79 -29.46
N LYS A 254 -5.59 -8.59 -29.93
CA LYS A 254 -7.01 -8.20 -29.98
C LYS A 254 -7.73 -8.59 -31.26
N CYS A 255 -7.04 -8.54 -32.40
CA CYS A 255 -7.64 -8.77 -33.72
C CYS A 255 -6.93 -9.85 -34.54
N GLY A 256 -5.78 -10.37 -34.09
CA GLY A 256 -4.99 -11.38 -34.78
C GLY A 256 -4.13 -10.84 -35.94
N GLU A 257 -4.25 -9.57 -36.32
CA GLU A 257 -3.52 -8.98 -37.45
C GLU A 257 -2.10 -8.56 -37.07
N LYS A 258 -1.16 -8.71 -38.00
CA LYS A 258 0.25 -8.32 -37.84
C LYS A 258 0.45 -6.83 -38.14
N GLY A 259 1.49 -6.21 -37.60
CA GLY A 259 1.85 -4.82 -37.92
C GLY A 259 1.53 -3.79 -36.84
N HIS A 260 0.91 -4.18 -35.72
CA HIS A 260 0.60 -3.25 -34.62
C HIS A 260 0.46 -3.95 -33.27
N TYR A 261 0.74 -3.20 -32.18
CA TYR A 261 0.54 -3.67 -30.82
C TYR A 261 -0.92 -3.50 -30.38
N ALA A 262 -1.39 -4.32 -29.44
CA ALA A 262 -2.77 -4.32 -28.92
C ALA A 262 -3.28 -2.95 -28.42
N ASN A 263 -2.37 -2.07 -27.98
CA ASN A 263 -2.68 -0.72 -27.51
C ASN A 263 -2.94 0.29 -28.64
N LYS A 264 -2.58 -0.06 -29.88
CA LYS A 264 -2.76 0.74 -31.10
C LYS A 264 -3.58 -0.06 -32.12
N CYS A 265 -4.57 -0.83 -31.64
CA CYS A 265 -5.42 -1.61 -32.51
C CYS A 265 -6.48 -0.71 -33.16
N PRO A 266 -6.54 -0.64 -34.51
CA PRO A 266 -7.50 0.22 -35.22
C PRO A 266 -8.95 -0.24 -35.04
N LYS A 267 -9.17 -1.50 -34.64
CA LYS A 267 -10.50 -2.08 -34.35
C LYS A 267 -11.06 -1.69 -32.96
N GLY A 268 -10.35 -0.84 -32.21
CA GLY A 268 -10.79 -0.33 -30.91
C GLY A 268 -10.76 -1.37 -29.79
N HIS A 269 -11.29 -1.00 -28.62
CA HIS A 269 -11.22 -1.83 -27.41
C HIS A 269 -12.04 -3.13 -27.50
N LEU A 270 -13.08 -3.16 -28.35
CA LEU A 270 -14.03 -4.27 -28.50
C LEU A 270 -13.65 -5.29 -29.60
N ALA A 271 -12.47 -5.15 -30.21
CA ALA A 271 -12.02 -5.98 -31.33
C ALA A 271 -12.02 -7.50 -31.05
N PHE A 272 -11.89 -7.89 -29.78
CA PHE A 272 -11.90 -9.29 -29.34
C PHE A 272 -13.19 -10.06 -29.68
N LEU A 273 -14.31 -9.36 -29.90
CA LEU A 273 -15.59 -10.00 -30.24
C LEU A 273 -15.64 -10.49 -31.69
N SER A 274 -14.83 -9.90 -32.58
CA SER A 274 -14.85 -10.23 -34.02
C SER A 274 -14.22 -11.59 -34.37
N SER A 275 -13.34 -12.10 -33.51
CA SER A 275 -12.72 -13.42 -33.66
C SER A 275 -13.69 -14.58 -33.34
N ALA A 276 -14.76 -14.31 -32.58
CA ALA A 276 -15.75 -15.33 -32.20
C ALA A 276 -16.74 -15.70 -33.33
N LEU A 277 -16.87 -14.86 -34.36
CA LEU A 277 -17.83 -15.05 -35.45
C LEU A 277 -17.28 -15.84 -36.64
N HIS A 278 -15.99 -16.18 -36.67
CA HIS A 278 -15.34 -16.85 -37.80
C HIS A 278 -15.14 -18.36 -37.60
N ASN A 279 -15.69 -18.95 -36.53
CA ASN A 279 -15.46 -20.35 -36.17
C ASN A 279 -16.76 -21.17 -36.03
N THR A 280 -17.77 -20.88 -36.84
CA THR A 280 -18.90 -21.80 -37.05
C THR A 280 -18.62 -22.66 -38.29
N PRO A 281 -18.39 -23.98 -38.16
CA PRO A 281 -18.39 -24.86 -39.31
C PRO A 281 -19.79 -24.86 -39.91
N ASN A 282 -19.85 -24.59 -41.22
CA ASN A 282 -21.06 -24.70 -42.03
C ASN A 282 -21.55 -26.17 -41.95
N VAL A 283 -22.75 -26.39 -41.43
CA VAL A 283 -23.51 -27.64 -41.56
C VAL A 283 -24.56 -27.42 -42.63
#